data_AF-A0A0F7TN13-F1
#
_entry.id   AF-A0A0F7TN13-F1
#
_cell.length_a   1.000
_cell.length_b   1.000
_cell.length_c   1.000
_cell.angle_alpha   90.00
_cell.angle_beta   90.00
_cell.angle_gamma   90.00
#
_symmetry.space_group_name_H-M   'P 1'
#
loop_
_entity.id
_entity.type
_entity.pdbx_description
1 polymer ?
#
loop_
_entity_poly.entity_id
_entity_poly.type
_entity_poly.pdbx_seq_one_letter_code
_entity_poly.pdbx_strand_id
1 'polypeptide(L)'
;MNPTNPPLRLSVSTHDGKDIALQTPTSGSALTPPVTPIAKKNADAERSIPSPLEEPSPEQTAAQVKRNINTPRHFTDEIEIYRDDEDSPVEFGRGAWSIVYKALSTPNVTSTSLQTPPSSPVTISRVLAVKAPLRRDARKVLQSEALTLTRLNLTPGSERHVVPFHGFISDSDALVMSAVPLSLSTYIEDQADLRKKQPSTATMFDPVQGPEPWRDMARKLITTLAWLHDTAGIVHGDIKPHNILLRPIAIDEPGIEAGAFPYEPLLADFSSAFDIPSDATPAPNSSPAAMSAFTPPFTAPELLSLASLKSGDVAPTPASDVFSLAATLIAAATGDLLLYPGSNNMQRLAMAREGHRILDFTRSGSNGCRVPRNGFVEKLVQPAVSKDPAQRISTRDWVVLTSS
;
A
#
# COMPACT_ATOMS: atom_id res chain seq x y z
N MET A 1 -34.19 -35.21 -10.44
CA MET A 1 -34.61 -35.51 -9.05
C MET A 1 -33.44 -35.17 -8.14
N ASN A 2 -33.55 -34.08 -7.38
CA ASN A 2 -32.66 -33.77 -6.26
C ASN A 2 -32.95 -34.74 -5.10
N PRO A 3 -31.98 -34.93 -4.19
CA PRO A 3 -32.21 -34.33 -2.88
C PRO A 3 -30.99 -33.61 -2.29
N THR A 4 -31.36 -32.48 -1.72
CA THR A 4 -30.67 -31.54 -0.85
C THR A 4 -30.53 -32.11 0.57
N ASN A 5 -29.37 -31.93 1.21
CA ASN A 5 -29.22 -32.07 2.67
C ASN A 5 -28.44 -30.85 3.21
N PRO A 6 -29.02 -30.02 4.10
CA PRO A 6 -28.30 -28.93 4.75
C PRO A 6 -27.61 -29.38 6.06
N PRO A 7 -26.55 -28.69 6.51
CA PRO A 7 -25.83 -29.04 7.74
C PRO A 7 -26.50 -28.52 9.02
N LEU A 8 -26.35 -29.31 10.09
CA LEU A 8 -26.87 -29.12 11.44
C LEU A 8 -26.38 -27.84 12.12
N ARG A 9 -27.30 -27.13 12.79
CA ARG A 9 -26.99 -26.12 13.81
C ARG A 9 -26.81 -26.79 15.17
N LEU A 10 -25.66 -26.60 15.79
CA LEU A 10 -25.41 -26.89 17.20
C LEU A 10 -25.93 -25.71 18.03
N SER A 11 -27.04 -25.89 18.73
CA SER A 11 -27.54 -24.96 19.75
C SER A 11 -27.52 -25.65 21.11
N VAL A 12 -26.75 -25.10 22.06
CA VAL A 12 -26.75 -25.53 23.45
C VAL A 12 -27.85 -24.78 24.18
N SER A 13 -28.84 -25.53 24.68
CA SER A 13 -29.88 -25.08 25.60
C SER A 13 -29.46 -25.43 27.02
N THR A 14 -29.61 -24.49 27.96
CA THR A 14 -29.66 -24.78 29.39
C THR A 14 -31.04 -24.37 29.90
N HIS A 15 -31.85 -25.37 30.25
CA HIS A 15 -33.08 -25.24 31.02
C HIS A 15 -32.79 -25.54 32.50
N ASP A 16 -33.30 -24.69 33.37
CA ASP A 16 -34.00 -25.02 34.64
C ASP A 16 -34.38 -23.67 35.29
N GLY A 17 -35.62 -23.33 35.63
CA GLY A 17 -36.80 -24.14 35.86
C GLY A 17 -37.35 -23.82 37.25
N LYS A 18 -38.25 -22.83 37.37
CA LYS A 18 -39.35 -22.84 38.35
C LYS A 18 -40.36 -21.71 38.12
N ASP A 19 -41.59 -22.14 37.91
CA ASP A 19 -42.82 -21.35 37.81
C ASP A 19 -43.14 -20.54 39.08
N ILE A 20 -43.84 -19.41 38.92
CA ILE A 20 -45.06 -19.02 39.68
C ILE A 20 -45.67 -17.78 39.01
N ALA A 21 -46.99 -17.79 38.87
CA ALA A 21 -47.81 -16.80 38.18
C ALA A 21 -48.16 -15.55 39.02
N LEU A 22 -48.26 -14.43 38.29
CA LEU A 22 -48.95 -13.13 38.48
C LEU A 22 -49.77 -12.86 39.77
N GLN A 23 -49.47 -11.73 40.43
CA GLN A 23 -50.40 -10.62 40.76
C GLN A 23 -49.64 -9.37 41.27
N THR A 24 -50.01 -8.19 40.75
CA THR A 24 -49.56 -6.80 41.06
C THR A 24 -50.13 -6.28 42.41
N PRO A 25 -49.84 -5.05 42.93
CA PRO A 25 -49.03 -3.92 42.43
C PRO A 25 -48.08 -3.25 43.48
N THR A 26 -47.48 -2.12 43.08
CA THR A 26 -47.22 -0.85 43.80
C THR A 26 -45.76 -0.40 44.00
N SER A 27 -45.50 0.76 43.39
CA SER A 27 -44.64 1.88 43.81
C SER A 27 -43.11 1.72 43.93
N GLY A 28 -42.43 2.48 43.07
CA GLY A 28 -41.34 3.36 43.52
C GLY A 28 -39.95 3.00 43.04
N SER A 29 -39.52 3.63 41.95
CA SER A 29 -38.28 4.43 41.87
C SER A 29 -37.79 4.47 40.42
N ALA A 30 -38.23 5.49 39.69
CA ALA A 30 -37.59 5.94 38.47
C ALA A 30 -36.62 7.06 38.87
N LEU A 31 -35.33 6.88 38.58
CA LEU A 31 -34.35 7.97 38.64
C LEU A 31 -33.64 8.04 37.29
N THR A 32 -34.10 9.03 36.54
CA THR A 32 -33.52 9.61 35.33
C THR A 32 -32.10 10.14 35.56
N PRO A 33 -31.28 10.26 34.50
CA PRO A 33 -29.92 10.79 34.59
C PRO A 33 -29.91 12.28 34.98
N PRO A 34 -28.84 12.76 35.67
CA PRO A 34 -28.80 14.12 36.19
C PRO A 34 -28.60 15.17 35.09
N VAL A 35 -29.40 16.23 35.20
CA VAL A 35 -29.37 17.46 34.39
C VAL A 35 -28.36 18.44 35.00
N THR A 36 -27.51 19.00 34.14
CA THR A 36 -26.49 20.02 34.45
C THR A 36 -27.12 21.37 34.82
N PRO A 37 -26.55 22.17 35.77
CA PRO A 37 -27.23 23.35 36.29
C PRO A 37 -27.26 24.54 35.32
N ILE A 38 -28.41 25.20 35.24
CA ILE A 38 -28.62 26.50 34.58
C ILE A 38 -28.26 27.60 35.57
N ALA A 39 -27.20 28.37 35.30
CA ALA A 39 -26.85 29.55 36.08
C ALA A 39 -27.58 30.80 35.57
N LYS A 40 -28.13 31.56 36.51
CA LYS A 40 -28.92 32.77 36.31
C LYS A 40 -28.05 33.96 35.90
N LYS A 41 -28.62 34.77 35.01
CA LYS A 41 -28.14 36.04 34.48
C LYS A 41 -28.26 37.14 35.56
N ASN A 42 -27.16 37.81 35.88
CA ASN A 42 -27.15 39.14 36.50
C ASN A 42 -26.22 40.04 35.70
N ALA A 43 -26.65 41.28 35.55
CA ALA A 43 -26.16 42.27 34.61
C ALA A 43 -24.89 43.02 35.08
N ASP A 44 -24.26 43.66 34.09
CA ASP A 44 -23.37 44.82 34.16
C ASP A 44 -21.91 44.62 34.61
N ALA A 45 -21.02 44.47 33.63
CA ALA A 45 -19.81 45.30 33.47
C ALA A 45 -19.05 44.95 32.16
N GLU A 46 -18.71 45.99 31.42
CA GLU A 46 -18.06 46.01 30.12
C GLU A 46 -16.69 45.32 30.06
N ARG A 47 -16.39 44.59 28.97
CA ARG A 47 -15.09 44.60 28.25
C ARG A 47 -15.05 43.63 27.05
N SER A 48 -14.80 44.23 25.88
CA SER A 48 -14.01 43.72 24.75
C SER A 48 -14.33 42.34 24.15
N ILE A 49 -14.96 42.39 22.98
CA ILE A 49 -15.16 41.28 22.03
C ILE A 49 -13.82 40.95 21.33
N PRO A 50 -13.37 39.68 21.29
CA PRO A 50 -12.52 39.17 20.22
C PRO A 50 -13.33 38.32 19.24
N SER A 51 -13.12 38.57 17.96
CA SER A 51 -13.73 37.90 16.80
C SER A 51 -13.46 36.39 16.72
N PRO A 52 -14.25 35.64 15.92
CA PRO A 52 -14.24 34.18 15.89
C PRO A 52 -12.99 33.59 15.23
N LEU A 53 -12.60 32.41 15.73
CA LEU A 53 -11.57 31.52 15.22
C LEU A 53 -11.60 31.39 13.68
N GLU A 54 -10.51 31.80 13.04
CA GLU A 54 -10.20 31.45 11.65
C GLU A 54 -9.94 29.93 11.56
N GLU A 55 -10.66 29.28 10.64
CA GLU A 55 -10.32 27.93 10.18
C GLU A 55 -8.94 27.94 9.51
N PRO A 56 -8.05 26.98 9.79
CA PRO A 56 -6.72 26.99 9.21
C PRO A 56 -6.79 26.69 7.71
N SER A 57 -6.19 27.59 6.93
CA SER A 57 -5.99 27.47 5.48
C SER A 57 -5.28 26.15 5.11
N PRO A 58 -5.68 25.48 4.01
CA PRO A 58 -5.05 24.23 3.54
C PRO A 58 -3.56 24.35 3.20
N GLU A 59 -3.02 25.57 3.07
CA GLU A 59 -1.59 25.79 2.84
C GLU A 59 -0.72 25.54 4.09
N GLN A 60 -1.31 25.59 5.30
CA GLN A 60 -0.57 25.36 6.55
C GLN A 60 -0.37 23.86 6.85
N THR A 61 -1.16 22.98 6.26
CA THR A 61 -1.09 21.53 6.49
C THR A 61 0.07 20.88 5.71
N ALA A 62 0.41 21.39 4.52
CA ALA A 62 1.52 20.89 3.72
C ALA A 62 2.90 21.28 4.30
N ALA A 63 3.00 22.45 4.94
CA ALA A 63 4.26 22.94 5.51
C ALA A 63 4.67 22.24 6.83
N GLN A 64 3.73 21.59 7.53
CA GLN A 64 3.99 20.95 8.84
C GLN A 64 4.58 19.54 8.77
N VAL A 65 4.56 18.87 7.62
CA VAL A 65 4.92 17.43 7.52
C VAL A 65 6.42 17.19 7.30
N LYS A 66 7.20 18.22 6.96
CA LYS A 66 8.67 18.11 6.82
C LYS A 66 9.39 18.27 8.15
N ARG A 67 9.11 17.37 9.09
CA ARG A 67 10.00 17.20 10.24
C ARG A 67 11.28 16.53 9.75
N ASN A 68 12.44 17.07 10.14
CA ASN A 68 13.71 16.36 9.98
C ASN A 68 13.70 15.15 10.92
N ILE A 69 13.30 14.00 10.39
CA ILE A 69 13.28 12.74 11.12
C ILE A 69 14.67 12.13 11.02
N ASN A 70 15.42 12.19 12.12
CA ASN A 70 16.78 11.66 12.19
C ASN A 70 16.83 10.29 12.89
N THR A 71 15.71 9.86 13.49
CA THR A 71 15.61 8.60 14.24
C THR A 71 14.37 7.83 13.79
N PRO A 72 14.51 6.54 13.42
CA PRO A 72 13.36 5.70 13.10
C PRO A 72 12.41 5.55 14.29
N ARG A 73 11.11 5.37 14.00
CA ARG A 73 10.14 4.93 15.02
C ARG A 73 10.54 3.55 15.53
N HIS A 74 10.75 3.39 16.83
CA HIS A 74 11.10 2.10 17.43
C HIS A 74 9.87 1.19 17.59
N PHE A 75 10.09 -0.11 17.39
CA PHE A 75 9.12 -1.15 17.72
C PHE A 75 9.42 -1.71 19.12
N THR A 76 8.40 -1.83 19.98
CA THR A 76 8.57 -2.14 21.41
C THR A 76 7.97 -3.47 21.85
N ASP A 77 7.11 -4.07 21.05
CA ASP A 77 6.50 -5.35 21.40
C ASP A 77 7.50 -6.50 21.18
N GLU A 78 7.24 -7.63 21.84
CA GLU A 78 8.00 -8.84 21.56
C GLU A 78 7.60 -9.40 20.19
N ILE A 79 8.59 -9.90 19.47
CA ILE A 79 8.43 -10.51 18.16
C ILE A 79 9.12 -11.86 18.14
N GLU A 80 8.39 -12.85 17.66
CA GLU A 80 8.90 -14.18 17.37
C GLU A 80 8.75 -14.46 15.87
N ILE A 81 9.84 -14.87 15.21
CA ILE A 81 9.78 -15.30 13.81
C ILE A 81 9.07 -16.65 13.74
N TYR A 82 8.01 -16.70 12.93
CA TYR A 82 7.24 -17.92 12.74
C TYR A 82 8.05 -18.95 11.95
N ARG A 83 8.06 -20.19 12.43
CA ARG A 83 8.77 -21.32 11.84
C ARG A 83 7.78 -22.39 11.37
N ASP A 84 8.13 -23.10 10.31
CA ASP A 84 7.36 -24.22 9.78
C ASP A 84 7.63 -25.53 10.54
N ASP A 85 7.03 -26.62 10.07
CA ASP A 85 7.17 -27.96 10.66
C ASP A 85 8.61 -28.51 10.62
N GLU A 86 9.48 -27.93 9.79
CA GLU A 86 10.90 -28.27 9.66
C GLU A 86 11.81 -27.33 10.49
N ASP A 87 11.22 -26.52 11.40
CA ASP A 87 11.88 -25.48 12.18
C ASP A 87 12.54 -24.38 11.32
N SER A 88 12.14 -24.25 10.05
CA SER A 88 12.66 -23.24 9.12
C SER A 88 11.85 -21.95 9.20
N PRO A 89 12.47 -20.76 9.19
CA PRO A 89 11.74 -19.49 9.17
C PRO A 89 10.85 -19.35 7.94
N VAL A 90 9.58 -19.02 8.14
CA VAL A 90 8.65 -18.81 7.02
C VAL A 90 8.90 -17.46 6.36
N GLU A 91 9.30 -17.49 5.09
CA GLU A 91 9.57 -16.31 4.27
C GLU A 91 8.30 -15.84 3.55
N PHE A 92 7.99 -14.55 3.63
CA PHE A 92 7.03 -13.90 2.74
C PHE A 92 7.68 -13.45 1.43
N GLY A 93 8.98 -13.21 1.43
CA GLY A 93 9.70 -12.82 0.22
C GLY A 93 11.14 -12.44 0.47
N ARG A 94 11.91 -12.35 -0.60
CA ARG A 94 13.35 -12.05 -0.57
C ARG A 94 13.71 -11.08 -1.68
N GLY A 95 14.41 -10.01 -1.33
CA GLY A 95 14.92 -8.99 -2.25
C GLY A 95 16.44 -8.94 -2.27
N ALA A 96 17.00 -7.98 -2.99
CA ALA A 96 18.45 -7.80 -3.11
C ALA A 96 19.14 -7.43 -1.79
N TRP A 97 18.42 -6.72 -0.91
CA TRP A 97 18.94 -6.16 0.34
C TRP A 97 18.40 -6.86 1.58
N SER A 98 17.26 -7.53 1.47
CA SER A 98 16.50 -8.00 2.63
C SER A 98 15.76 -9.30 2.39
N ILE A 99 15.36 -9.89 3.49
CA ILE A 99 14.40 -10.98 3.56
C ILE A 99 13.24 -10.55 4.44
N VAL A 100 12.02 -10.94 4.07
CA VAL A 100 10.81 -10.66 4.82
C VAL A 100 10.31 -11.96 5.42
N TYR A 101 10.26 -12.02 6.74
CA TYR A 101 9.76 -13.17 7.50
C TYR A 101 8.34 -12.93 7.99
N LYS A 102 7.58 -14.01 8.12
CA LYS A 102 6.35 -14.04 8.91
C LYS A 102 6.73 -14.03 10.40
N ALA A 103 6.09 -13.18 11.17
CA ALA A 103 6.31 -13.08 12.61
C ALA A 103 5.00 -13.01 13.38
N LEU A 104 5.05 -13.42 14.64
CA LEU A 104 4.00 -13.20 15.62
C LEU A 104 4.48 -12.14 16.61
N SER A 105 3.62 -11.18 16.90
CA SER A 105 3.88 -10.20 17.94
C SER A 105 2.96 -10.43 19.14
N THR A 106 3.57 -10.41 20.32
CA THR A 106 2.91 -10.46 21.62
C THR A 106 3.03 -9.10 22.30
N PRO A 107 1.93 -8.46 22.70
CA PRO A 107 1.99 -7.19 23.41
C PRO A 107 2.81 -7.35 24.69
N ASN A 108 3.72 -6.40 24.93
CA ASN A 108 4.50 -6.39 26.16
C ASN A 108 3.59 -6.06 27.37
N VAL A 109 3.09 -7.09 28.07
CA VAL A 109 2.28 -6.93 29.29
C VAL A 109 3.20 -6.71 30.49
N THR A 110 3.94 -5.60 30.50
CA THR A 110 4.72 -5.18 31.66
C THR A 110 4.42 -3.72 31.98
N SER A 111 3.36 -3.51 32.77
CA SER A 111 3.30 -2.60 33.94
C SER A 111 1.91 -1.98 34.17
N THR A 112 0.96 -2.76 34.69
CA THR A 112 0.02 -2.20 35.69
C THR A 112 -0.14 -3.22 36.80
N SER A 113 0.26 -2.78 37.99
CA SER A 113 0.27 -3.53 39.22
C SER A 113 -1.14 -3.72 39.80
N LEU A 114 -1.31 -4.87 40.46
CA LEU A 114 -2.18 -5.18 41.61
C LEU A 114 -3.62 -5.69 41.36
N GLN A 115 -3.78 -6.97 41.75
CA GLN A 115 -4.92 -7.57 42.47
C GLN A 115 -6.28 -7.65 41.76
N THR A 116 -6.40 -8.56 40.79
CA THR A 116 -7.62 -9.35 40.55
C THR A 116 -7.22 -10.77 40.09
N PRO A 117 -8.06 -11.80 40.33
CA PRO A 117 -7.71 -13.18 39.98
C PRO A 117 -7.53 -13.32 38.46
N PRO A 118 -6.68 -14.25 37.98
CA PRO A 118 -6.28 -14.28 36.59
C PRO A 118 -7.48 -14.65 35.71
N SER A 119 -8.01 -13.67 34.97
CA SER A 119 -8.68 -13.98 33.72
C SER A 119 -7.61 -14.50 32.79
N SER A 120 -7.77 -15.73 32.30
CA SER A 120 -6.85 -16.37 31.34
C SER A 120 -6.48 -15.35 30.25
N PRO A 121 -5.19 -14.97 30.10
CA PRO A 121 -4.84 -13.98 29.12
C PRO A 121 -5.02 -14.63 27.75
N VAL A 122 -6.07 -14.23 27.03
CA VAL A 122 -6.11 -14.40 25.58
C VAL A 122 -5.12 -13.36 25.04
N THR A 123 -3.82 -13.68 25.06
CA THR A 123 -2.81 -12.92 24.32
C THR A 123 -3.11 -13.11 22.85
N ILE A 124 -3.80 -12.13 22.24
CA ILE A 124 -4.06 -12.12 20.81
C ILE A 124 -2.72 -11.82 20.13
N SER A 125 -2.05 -12.88 19.65
CA SER A 125 -0.84 -12.75 18.84
C SER A 125 -1.21 -12.17 17.48
N ARG A 126 -0.57 -11.07 17.07
CA ARG A 126 -0.78 -10.46 15.75
C ARG A 126 0.25 -10.97 14.76
N VAL A 127 -0.18 -11.37 13.56
CA VAL A 127 0.72 -11.71 12.46
C VAL A 127 1.29 -10.43 11.85
N LEU A 128 2.61 -10.34 11.77
CA LEU A 128 3.38 -9.22 11.21
C LEU A 128 4.39 -9.72 10.17
N ALA A 129 4.93 -8.78 9.40
CA ALA A 129 6.03 -8.99 8.48
C ALA A 129 7.30 -8.31 9.02
N VAL A 130 8.40 -9.06 9.11
CA VAL A 130 9.69 -8.55 9.58
C VAL A 130 10.69 -8.56 8.43
N LYS A 131 11.05 -7.37 7.93
CA LYS A 131 12.05 -7.19 6.87
C LYS A 131 13.43 -7.02 7.52
N ALA A 132 14.26 -8.04 7.41
CA ALA A 132 15.59 -8.09 8.01
C ALA A 132 16.69 -7.96 6.93
N PRO A 133 17.88 -7.41 7.27
CA PRO A 133 18.95 -7.22 6.31
C PRO A 133 19.57 -8.57 5.91
N LEU A 134 19.77 -8.78 4.61
CA LEU A 134 20.40 -10.00 4.10
C LEU A 134 21.91 -10.04 4.34
N ARG A 135 22.52 -8.84 4.44
CA ARG A 135 23.97 -8.62 4.51
C ARG A 135 24.30 -7.33 5.27
N ARG A 136 25.57 -7.16 5.65
CA ARG A 136 26.01 -6.03 6.51
C ARG A 136 25.82 -4.66 5.86
N ASP A 137 26.09 -4.54 4.56
CA ASP A 137 25.90 -3.32 3.78
C ASP A 137 24.42 -2.97 3.57
N ALA A 138 23.51 -3.95 3.65
CA ALA A 138 22.07 -3.70 3.58
C ALA A 138 21.51 -2.96 4.80
N ARG A 139 22.19 -2.98 5.95
CA ARG A 139 21.73 -2.32 7.18
C ARG A 139 21.49 -0.82 6.99
N LYS A 140 22.40 -0.15 6.27
CA LYS A 140 22.25 1.28 5.95
C LYS A 140 21.05 1.56 5.05
N VAL A 141 20.77 0.65 4.11
CA VAL A 141 19.60 0.73 3.22
C VAL A 141 18.32 0.60 4.04
N LEU A 142 18.23 -0.39 4.93
CA LEU A 142 17.06 -0.59 5.78
C LEU A 142 16.87 0.53 6.80
N GLN A 143 17.95 1.11 7.32
CA GLN A 143 17.87 2.26 8.20
C GLN A 143 17.35 3.50 7.47
N SER A 144 17.81 3.75 6.23
CA SER A 144 17.28 4.80 5.38
C SER A 144 15.79 4.58 5.07
N GLU A 145 15.41 3.33 4.74
CA GLU A 145 14.02 2.94 4.52
C GLU A 145 13.17 3.16 5.78
N ALA A 146 13.71 2.86 6.98
CA ALA A 146 13.03 3.09 8.25
C ALA A 146 12.71 4.58 8.48
N LEU A 147 13.61 5.48 8.09
CA LEU A 147 13.40 6.93 8.18
C LEU A 147 12.30 7.38 7.21
N THR A 148 12.35 6.91 5.96
CA THR A 148 11.30 7.16 4.96
C THR A 148 9.93 6.68 5.45
N LEU A 149 9.85 5.44 5.94
CA LEU A 149 8.62 4.85 6.46
C LEU A 149 8.12 5.57 7.73
N THR A 150 9.03 6.05 8.58
CA THR A 150 8.66 6.87 9.75
C THR A 150 8.00 8.18 9.31
N ARG A 151 8.53 8.85 8.28
CA ARG A 151 7.92 10.06 7.72
C ARG A 151 6.57 9.79 7.06
N LEU A 152 6.49 8.74 6.24
CA LEU A 152 5.25 8.32 5.58
C LEU A 152 4.15 8.05 6.59
N ASN A 153 4.46 7.33 7.68
CA ASN A 153 3.50 7.01 8.74
C ASN A 153 2.97 8.25 9.50
N LEU A 154 3.70 9.37 9.47
CA LEU A 154 3.25 10.66 10.01
C LEU A 154 2.48 11.51 9.00
N THR A 155 2.48 11.10 7.73
CA THR A 155 1.77 11.82 6.66
C THR A 155 0.30 11.38 6.65
N PRO A 156 -0.67 12.32 6.70
CA PRO A 156 -2.09 11.99 6.71
C PRO A 156 -2.52 11.13 5.52
N GLY A 157 -3.31 10.09 5.78
CA GLY A 157 -3.83 9.18 4.75
C GLY A 157 -2.88 8.05 4.33
N SER A 158 -1.69 7.95 4.93
CA SER A 158 -0.69 6.93 4.57
C SER A 158 -1.20 5.49 4.69
N GLU A 159 -2.15 5.24 5.61
CA GLU A 159 -2.76 3.95 5.85
C GLU A 159 -3.50 3.38 4.63
N ARG A 160 -3.84 4.22 3.65
CA ARG A 160 -4.51 3.85 2.39
C ARG A 160 -3.58 3.63 1.20
N HIS A 161 -2.30 3.95 1.37
CA HIS A 161 -1.36 4.09 0.26
C HIS A 161 -0.08 3.28 0.46
N VAL A 162 0.31 3.03 1.71
CA VAL A 162 1.56 2.37 2.08
C VAL A 162 1.27 1.23 3.04
N VAL A 163 2.03 0.15 2.94
CA VAL A 163 1.95 -0.96 3.90
C VAL A 163 2.24 -0.41 5.31
N PRO A 164 1.35 -0.61 6.29
CA PRO A 164 1.52 0.01 7.60
C PRO A 164 2.83 -0.41 8.29
N PHE A 165 3.61 0.60 8.68
CA PHE A 165 4.88 0.46 9.38
C PHE A 165 4.67 0.59 10.90
N HIS A 166 5.06 -0.43 11.65
CA HIS A 166 4.90 -0.48 13.11
C HIS A 166 6.13 0.01 13.85
N GLY A 167 7.33 -0.17 13.27
CA GLY A 167 8.57 0.36 13.82
C GLY A 167 9.81 -0.40 13.39
N PHE A 168 10.95 0.03 13.89
CA PHE A 168 12.28 -0.49 13.64
C PHE A 168 12.84 -1.16 14.90
N ILE A 169 13.47 -2.32 14.73
CA ILE A 169 14.16 -3.07 15.79
C ILE A 169 15.65 -2.78 15.65
N SER A 170 16.20 -2.01 16.59
CA SER A 170 17.59 -1.54 16.54
C SER A 170 18.61 -2.67 16.60
N ASP A 171 18.34 -3.72 17.40
CA ASP A 171 19.31 -4.80 17.65
C ASP A 171 19.57 -5.66 16.41
N SER A 172 18.54 -5.80 15.56
CA SER A 172 18.58 -6.63 14.35
C SER A 172 18.56 -5.83 13.05
N ASP A 173 18.55 -4.49 13.14
CA ASP A 173 18.40 -3.57 12.00
C ASP A 173 17.18 -3.92 11.11
N ALA A 174 16.06 -4.32 11.74
CA ALA A 174 14.89 -4.87 11.03
C ALA A 174 13.68 -3.94 11.07
N LEU A 175 12.87 -3.99 10.00
CA LEU A 175 11.60 -3.24 9.89
C LEU A 175 10.44 -4.16 10.23
N VAL A 176 9.47 -3.64 11.00
CA VAL A 176 8.24 -4.34 11.36
C VAL A 176 7.06 -3.68 10.65
N MET A 177 6.31 -4.49 9.90
CA MET A 177 5.21 -4.03 9.04
C MET A 177 3.99 -4.93 9.20
N SER A 178 2.82 -4.44 8.80
CA SER A 178 1.63 -5.30 8.67
C SER A 178 1.88 -6.40 7.65
N ALA A 179 1.50 -7.64 7.97
CA ALA A 179 1.51 -8.72 7.00
C ALA A 179 0.36 -8.54 6.00
N VAL A 180 0.70 -8.29 4.73
CA VAL A 180 -0.25 -8.25 3.62
C VAL A 180 0.11 -9.39 2.67
N PRO A 181 -0.69 -10.46 2.58
CA PRO A 181 -0.23 -11.73 2.01
C PRO A 181 -0.22 -11.79 0.48
N LEU A 182 -0.94 -10.90 -0.19
CA LEU A 182 -1.10 -10.92 -1.65
C LEU A 182 -0.31 -9.79 -2.29
N SER A 183 0.51 -10.11 -3.30
CA SER A 183 1.16 -9.12 -4.17
C SER A 183 0.35 -8.89 -5.45
N LEU A 184 0.50 -7.71 -6.07
CA LEU A 184 -0.10 -7.44 -7.37
C LEU A 184 0.48 -8.36 -8.45
N SER A 185 1.76 -8.74 -8.38
CA SER A 185 2.34 -9.74 -9.29
C SER A 185 1.57 -11.06 -9.26
N THR A 186 1.36 -11.63 -8.07
CA THR A 186 0.62 -12.88 -7.88
C THR A 186 -0.81 -12.75 -8.39
N TYR A 187 -1.47 -11.63 -8.10
CA TYR A 187 -2.82 -11.38 -8.61
C TYR A 187 -2.86 -11.34 -10.15
N ILE A 188 -1.91 -10.68 -10.80
CA ILE A 188 -1.85 -10.60 -12.27
C ILE A 188 -1.67 -12.00 -12.87
N GLU A 189 -0.79 -12.81 -12.30
CA GLU A 189 -0.55 -14.20 -12.73
C GLU A 189 -1.81 -15.07 -12.56
N ASP A 190 -2.46 -15.00 -11.39
CA ASP A 190 -3.70 -15.71 -11.11
C ASP A 190 -4.82 -15.34 -12.09
N GLN A 191 -4.99 -14.04 -12.38
CA GLN A 191 -5.98 -13.57 -13.36
C GLN A 191 -5.65 -14.02 -14.77
N ALA A 192 -4.37 -14.01 -15.15
CA ALA A 192 -3.93 -14.52 -16.45
C ALA A 192 -4.23 -16.03 -16.59
N ASP A 193 -3.98 -16.82 -15.55
CA ASP A 193 -4.22 -18.26 -15.55
C ASP A 193 -5.70 -18.63 -15.52
N LEU A 194 -6.52 -17.90 -14.75
CA LEU A 194 -7.98 -18.02 -14.81
C LEU A 194 -8.49 -17.72 -16.23
N ARG A 195 -7.96 -16.68 -16.86
CA ARG A 195 -8.36 -16.28 -18.21
C ARG A 195 -7.95 -17.29 -19.27
N LYS A 196 -6.77 -17.93 -19.14
CA LYS A 196 -6.35 -19.04 -20.01
C LYS A 196 -7.29 -20.26 -19.91
N LYS A 197 -7.82 -20.54 -18.71
CA LYS A 197 -8.77 -21.64 -18.47
C LYS A 197 -10.16 -21.38 -19.06
N GLN A 198 -10.53 -20.12 -19.25
CA GLN A 198 -11.83 -19.69 -19.79
C GLN A 198 -11.65 -18.81 -21.03
N PRO A 199 -11.15 -19.36 -22.15
CA PRO A 199 -10.90 -18.59 -23.35
C PRO A 199 -12.22 -18.10 -23.95
N SER A 200 -12.27 -16.81 -24.30
CA SER A 200 -13.41 -16.20 -24.96
C SER A 200 -12.94 -15.16 -25.96
N THR A 201 -13.39 -15.27 -27.21
CA THR A 201 -13.12 -14.30 -28.28
C THR A 201 -13.86 -12.98 -28.03
N ALA A 202 -14.99 -13.00 -27.33
CA ALA A 202 -15.76 -11.81 -27.02
C ALA A 202 -15.02 -10.82 -26.09
N THR A 203 -14.10 -11.34 -25.26
CA THR A 203 -13.37 -10.57 -24.24
C THR A 203 -11.85 -10.61 -24.46
N MET A 204 -11.43 -10.96 -25.68
CA MET A 204 -10.01 -11.09 -26.02
C MET A 204 -9.26 -9.75 -26.04
N PHE A 205 -9.98 -8.65 -26.25
CA PHE A 205 -9.45 -7.28 -26.25
C PHE A 205 -9.53 -6.61 -24.88
N ASP A 206 -10.19 -7.24 -23.91
CA ASP A 206 -10.29 -6.73 -22.55
C ASP A 206 -9.03 -7.05 -21.75
N PRO A 207 -8.73 -6.30 -20.68
CA PRO A 207 -7.78 -6.71 -19.66
C PRO A 207 -8.07 -8.12 -19.11
N VAL A 208 -7.04 -8.79 -18.58
CA VAL A 208 -7.18 -10.17 -18.07
C VAL A 208 -8.24 -10.30 -16.98
N GLN A 209 -8.32 -9.32 -16.09
CA GLN A 209 -9.30 -9.16 -15.00
C GLN A 209 -10.63 -8.54 -15.46
N GLY A 210 -10.74 -8.11 -16.72
CA GLY A 210 -11.90 -7.38 -17.24
C GLY A 210 -11.78 -5.85 -17.17
N PRO A 211 -12.64 -5.12 -17.89
CA PRO A 211 -12.50 -3.66 -18.05
C PRO A 211 -12.73 -2.88 -16.75
N GLU A 212 -13.79 -3.18 -16.00
CA GLU A 212 -14.13 -2.45 -14.77
C GLU A 212 -13.14 -2.69 -13.63
N PRO A 213 -12.77 -3.96 -13.28
CA PRO A 213 -11.76 -4.19 -12.25
C PRO A 213 -10.40 -3.56 -12.61
N TRP A 214 -10.01 -3.60 -13.89
CA TRP A 214 -8.76 -2.97 -14.32
C TRP A 214 -8.81 -1.44 -14.17
N ARG A 215 -9.92 -0.80 -14.56
CA ARG A 215 -10.10 0.65 -14.46
C ARG A 215 -10.06 1.12 -13.00
N ASP A 216 -10.79 0.42 -12.11
CA ASP A 216 -10.79 0.75 -10.68
C ASP A 216 -9.39 0.57 -10.05
N MET A 217 -8.71 -0.54 -10.37
CA MET A 217 -7.33 -0.76 -9.95
C MET A 217 -6.38 0.34 -10.45
N ALA A 218 -6.49 0.73 -11.72
CA ALA A 218 -5.67 1.80 -12.30
C ALA A 218 -5.89 3.13 -11.57
N ARG A 219 -7.16 3.50 -11.34
CA ARG A 219 -7.54 4.70 -10.57
C ARG A 219 -6.93 4.67 -9.16
N LYS A 220 -7.09 3.56 -8.42
CA LYS A 220 -6.53 3.42 -7.05
C LYS A 220 -5.00 3.57 -7.02
N LEU A 221 -4.30 2.97 -7.98
CA LEU A 221 -2.85 3.05 -8.07
C LEU A 221 -2.37 4.46 -8.45
N ILE A 222 -3.02 5.10 -9.42
CA ILE A 222 -2.69 6.46 -9.86
C ILE A 222 -2.94 7.47 -8.72
N THR A 223 -4.06 7.34 -8.00
CA THR A 223 -4.35 8.14 -6.80
C THR A 223 -3.30 7.91 -5.70
N THR A 224 -2.87 6.66 -5.51
CA THR A 224 -1.81 6.33 -4.54
C THR A 224 -0.48 6.97 -4.92
N LEU A 225 -0.12 6.96 -6.21
CA LEU A 225 1.08 7.63 -6.69
C LEU A 225 0.99 9.16 -6.55
N ALA A 226 -0.17 9.74 -6.85
CA ALA A 226 -0.44 11.15 -6.64
C ALA A 226 -0.26 11.54 -5.17
N TRP A 227 -0.82 10.78 -4.23
CA TRP A 227 -0.60 11.03 -2.80
C TRP A 227 0.90 10.98 -2.44
N LEU A 228 1.64 9.99 -2.95
CA LEU A 228 3.06 9.86 -2.64
C LEU A 228 3.87 11.07 -3.14
N HIS A 229 3.59 11.53 -4.36
CA HIS A 229 4.33 12.65 -4.97
C HIS A 229 3.88 14.00 -4.42
N ASP A 230 2.56 14.24 -4.41
CA ASP A 230 1.97 15.56 -4.13
C ASP A 230 1.83 15.85 -2.64
N THR A 231 1.56 14.82 -1.82
CA THR A 231 1.31 14.98 -0.37
C THR A 231 2.53 14.57 0.43
N ALA A 232 3.08 13.38 0.16
CA ALA A 232 4.23 12.88 0.91
C ALA A 232 5.56 13.45 0.42
N GLY A 233 5.64 13.94 -0.82
CA GLY A 233 6.85 14.53 -1.40
C GLY A 233 7.98 13.52 -1.57
N ILE A 234 7.65 12.28 -1.96
CA ILE A 234 8.59 11.15 -2.08
C ILE A 234 8.49 10.55 -3.48
N VAL A 235 9.63 10.20 -4.07
CA VAL A 235 9.74 9.29 -5.22
C VAL A 235 9.97 7.88 -4.69
N HIS A 236 9.22 6.89 -5.18
CA HIS A 236 9.37 5.50 -4.76
C HIS A 236 10.63 4.85 -5.36
N GLY A 237 10.88 5.08 -6.65
CA GLY A 237 12.09 4.66 -7.35
C GLY A 237 12.17 3.18 -7.75
N ASP A 238 11.18 2.35 -7.42
CA ASP A 238 11.10 0.94 -7.81
C ASP A 238 9.63 0.44 -7.86
N ILE A 239 8.76 1.19 -8.54
CA ILE A 239 7.36 0.80 -8.71
C ILE A 239 7.27 -0.38 -9.69
N LYS A 240 6.72 -1.50 -9.21
CA LYS A 240 6.47 -2.71 -10.00
C LYS A 240 5.43 -3.58 -9.30
N PRO A 241 4.80 -4.55 -10.01
CA PRO A 241 3.80 -5.45 -9.41
C PRO A 241 4.24 -6.16 -8.12
N HIS A 242 5.53 -6.45 -7.97
CA HIS A 242 6.08 -7.14 -6.79
C HIS A 242 6.14 -6.24 -5.54
N ASN A 243 6.20 -4.92 -5.73
CA ASN A 243 6.31 -3.93 -4.66
C ASN A 243 4.94 -3.28 -4.35
N ILE A 244 3.85 -3.86 -4.84
CA ILE A 244 2.49 -3.43 -4.56
C ILE A 244 1.78 -4.61 -3.91
N LEU A 245 1.36 -4.44 -2.65
CA LEU A 245 0.60 -5.45 -1.91
C LEU A 245 -0.89 -5.12 -1.94
N LEU A 246 -1.73 -6.15 -1.88
CA LEU A 246 -3.17 -6.05 -2.03
C LEU A 246 -3.85 -6.40 -0.70
N ARG A 247 -4.41 -5.38 -0.04
CA ARG A 247 -5.24 -5.56 1.16
C ARG A 247 -6.69 -5.84 0.72
N PRO A 248 -7.30 -6.97 1.13
CA PRO A 248 -8.71 -7.22 0.84
C PRO A 248 -9.60 -6.14 1.43
N ILE A 249 -10.57 -5.65 0.66
CA ILE A 249 -11.61 -4.75 1.15
C ILE A 249 -12.71 -5.61 1.77
N ALA A 250 -13.21 -5.25 2.95
CA ALA A 250 -14.31 -5.96 3.58
C ALA A 250 -15.59 -5.78 2.75
N ILE A 251 -16.25 -6.89 2.43
CA ILE A 251 -17.43 -6.93 1.53
C ILE A 251 -18.62 -6.11 2.08
N ASP A 252 -18.62 -5.84 3.39
CA ASP A 252 -19.68 -5.08 4.07
C ASP A 252 -19.47 -3.55 4.05
N GLU A 253 -18.42 -3.04 3.39
CA GLU A 253 -18.26 -1.58 3.26
C GLU A 253 -19.30 -0.99 2.28
N PRO A 254 -20.11 -0.01 2.72
CA PRO A 254 -21.10 0.62 1.86
C PRO A 254 -20.40 1.39 0.74
N GLY A 255 -20.71 1.03 -0.51
CA GLY A 255 -20.20 1.72 -1.72
C GLY A 255 -19.35 0.87 -2.68
N ILE A 256 -19.16 -0.43 -2.41
CA ILE A 256 -18.47 -1.32 -3.37
C ILE A 256 -19.40 -1.61 -4.54
N GLU A 257 -19.11 -1.02 -5.69
CA GLU A 257 -19.82 -1.29 -6.94
C GLU A 257 -19.58 -2.74 -7.40
N ALA A 258 -20.63 -3.37 -7.94
CA ALA A 258 -20.52 -4.72 -8.50
C ALA A 258 -19.54 -4.71 -9.69
N GLY A 259 -18.43 -5.44 -9.57
CA GLY A 259 -17.36 -5.46 -10.57
C GLY A 259 -16.18 -4.52 -10.29
N ALA A 260 -16.13 -3.85 -9.13
CA ALA A 260 -14.97 -3.09 -8.69
C ALA A 260 -13.77 -3.99 -8.34
N PHE A 261 -12.57 -3.40 -8.29
CA PHE A 261 -11.36 -4.11 -7.87
C PHE A 261 -11.43 -4.40 -6.36
N PRO A 262 -11.41 -5.67 -5.92
CA PRO A 262 -11.77 -6.05 -4.54
C PRO A 262 -10.64 -5.84 -3.53
N TYR A 263 -9.62 -5.07 -3.89
CA TYR A 263 -8.45 -4.81 -3.07
C TYR A 263 -8.14 -3.31 -3.01
N GLU A 264 -7.46 -2.96 -1.94
CA GLU A 264 -6.75 -1.70 -1.77
C GLU A 264 -5.25 -1.94 -2.03
N PRO A 265 -4.66 -1.30 -3.06
CA PRO A 265 -3.25 -1.45 -3.36
C PRO A 265 -2.41 -0.59 -2.41
N LEU A 266 -1.38 -1.19 -1.81
CA LEU A 266 -0.46 -0.57 -0.88
C LEU A 266 0.97 -0.67 -1.42
N LEU A 267 1.67 0.46 -1.50
CA LEU A 267 3.07 0.49 -1.87
C LEU A 267 3.94 -0.13 -0.77
N ALA A 268 4.93 -0.90 -1.18
CA ALA A 268 5.88 -1.60 -0.33
C ALA A 268 7.31 -1.44 -0.88
N ASP A 269 8.31 -1.74 -0.05
CA ASP A 269 9.72 -1.68 -0.40
C ASP A 269 10.21 -0.27 -0.82
N PHE A 270 10.48 0.56 0.18
CA PHE A 270 10.98 1.94 0.00
C PHE A 270 12.51 1.99 0.02
N SER A 271 13.20 0.88 -0.26
CA SER A 271 14.66 0.79 -0.25
C SER A 271 15.34 1.66 -1.33
N SER A 272 14.60 2.02 -2.38
CA SER A 272 15.03 2.93 -3.47
C SER A 272 14.34 4.29 -3.43
N ALA A 273 13.69 4.65 -2.33
CA ALA A 273 12.90 5.87 -2.25
C ALA A 273 13.76 7.11 -1.94
N PHE A 274 13.34 8.25 -2.48
CA PHE A 274 14.03 9.54 -2.32
C PHE A 274 13.05 10.66 -2.06
N ASP A 275 13.51 11.69 -1.36
CA ASP A 275 12.74 12.92 -1.19
C ASP A 275 12.71 13.76 -2.47
N ILE A 276 11.54 14.29 -2.82
CA ILE A 276 11.41 15.29 -3.87
C ILE A 276 11.96 16.61 -3.30
N PRO A 277 13.04 17.17 -3.87
CA PRO A 277 13.57 18.44 -3.41
C PRO A 277 12.52 19.54 -3.59
N SER A 278 12.27 20.34 -2.55
CA SER A 278 11.29 21.44 -2.66
C SER A 278 11.87 22.82 -2.91
N ASP A 279 13.19 23.02 -2.83
CA ASP A 279 13.91 24.16 -3.41
C ASP A 279 15.42 24.12 -3.06
N ALA A 280 16.20 24.88 -3.84
CA ALA A 280 17.65 24.92 -4.08
C ALA A 280 18.64 24.93 -2.88
N THR A 281 18.40 24.12 -1.86
CA THR A 281 19.43 23.73 -0.89
C THR A 281 20.03 22.41 -1.34
N PRO A 282 21.35 22.35 -1.62
CA PRO A 282 21.97 21.10 -1.99
C PRO A 282 21.81 20.13 -0.81
N ALA A 283 21.07 19.04 -1.04
CA ALA A 283 20.92 17.99 -0.06
C ALA A 283 22.33 17.53 0.36
N PRO A 284 22.64 17.47 1.67
CA PRO A 284 23.93 17.00 2.11
C PRO A 284 24.03 15.51 1.79
N ASN A 285 24.86 15.18 0.80
CA ASN A 285 25.33 13.84 0.50
C ASN A 285 24.23 12.76 0.54
N SER A 286 23.30 12.78 -0.42
CA SER A 286 22.54 11.58 -0.76
C SER A 286 23.55 10.51 -1.14
N SER A 287 23.78 9.58 -0.22
CA SER A 287 24.72 8.47 -0.38
C SER A 287 24.48 7.76 -1.72
N PRO A 288 25.51 7.53 -2.55
CA PRO A 288 25.41 6.75 -3.78
C PRO A 288 25.16 5.24 -3.52
N ALA A 289 24.61 4.88 -2.36
CA ALA A 289 24.37 3.50 -1.93
C ALA A 289 23.13 2.85 -2.57
N ALA A 290 22.30 3.61 -3.30
CA ALA A 290 21.19 3.05 -4.04
C ALA A 290 21.67 2.56 -5.42
N MET A 291 22.54 1.54 -5.44
CA MET A 291 22.55 0.64 -6.60
C MET A 291 21.21 -0.09 -6.60
N SER A 292 20.18 0.56 -7.12
CA SER A 292 18.87 -0.04 -7.31
C SER A 292 19.07 -1.29 -8.16
N ALA A 293 18.57 -2.43 -7.68
CA ALA A 293 18.47 -3.62 -8.50
C ALA A 293 17.36 -3.33 -9.52
N PHE A 294 17.72 -2.62 -10.59
CA PHE A 294 16.77 -2.22 -11.62
C PHE A 294 16.04 -3.46 -12.12
N THR A 295 14.72 -3.36 -12.21
CA THR A 295 13.87 -4.38 -12.81
C THR A 295 13.55 -3.87 -14.21
N PRO A 296 14.36 -4.22 -15.24
CA PRO A 296 14.37 -3.50 -16.50
C PRO A 296 12.98 -3.35 -17.15
N PRO A 297 12.06 -4.33 -17.05
CA PRO A 297 10.73 -4.17 -17.61
C PRO A 297 9.93 -2.96 -17.10
N PHE A 298 10.15 -2.55 -15.85
CA PHE A 298 9.40 -1.49 -15.19
C PHE A 298 10.23 -0.21 -15.02
N THR A 299 11.56 -0.31 -15.09
CA THR A 299 12.45 0.85 -14.95
C THR A 299 12.35 1.81 -16.13
N ALA A 300 12.23 3.10 -15.85
CA ALA A 300 12.19 4.15 -16.87
C ALA A 300 13.47 4.19 -17.73
N PRO A 301 13.36 4.47 -19.04
CA PRO A 301 14.47 4.33 -20.00
C PRO A 301 15.68 5.22 -19.68
N GLU A 302 15.45 6.41 -19.10
CA GLU A 302 16.50 7.33 -18.66
C GLU A 302 17.37 6.76 -17.54
N LEU A 303 16.82 5.88 -16.69
CA LEU A 303 17.56 5.20 -15.61
C LEU A 303 18.38 4.01 -16.15
N LEU A 304 18.01 3.48 -17.32
CA LEU A 304 18.69 2.36 -17.98
C LEU A 304 19.81 2.78 -18.95
N SER A 305 20.08 4.09 -19.04
CA SER A 305 21.11 4.63 -19.92
C SER A 305 22.52 4.22 -19.46
N LEU A 306 23.46 4.08 -20.40
CA LEU A 306 24.84 3.72 -20.08
C LEU A 306 25.52 4.76 -19.19
N ALA A 307 25.12 6.03 -19.27
CA ALA A 307 25.62 7.08 -18.38
C ALA A 307 25.13 6.84 -16.95
N SER A 308 23.83 6.61 -16.77
CA SER A 308 23.19 6.30 -15.49
C SER A 308 23.79 5.06 -14.83
N LEU A 309 24.04 3.99 -15.61
CA LEU A 309 24.61 2.74 -15.12
C LEU A 309 26.10 2.84 -14.75
N LYS A 310 26.85 3.80 -15.31
CA LYS A 310 28.29 3.95 -15.08
C LYS A 310 28.62 4.98 -14.01
N SER A 311 27.90 6.10 -13.95
CA SER A 311 28.18 7.18 -13.00
C SER A 311 27.29 7.15 -11.77
N GLY A 312 26.12 6.51 -11.83
CA GLY A 312 25.14 6.54 -10.74
C GLY A 312 24.51 7.92 -10.51
N ASP A 313 24.74 8.90 -11.40
CA ASP A 313 24.32 10.30 -11.20
C ASP A 313 22.82 10.52 -11.47
N VAL A 314 22.14 9.57 -12.13
CA VAL A 314 20.73 9.74 -12.48
C VAL A 314 19.86 9.10 -11.40
N ALA A 315 19.37 9.93 -10.48
CA ALA A 315 18.42 9.52 -9.46
C ALA A 315 17.00 9.35 -10.07
N PRO A 316 16.18 8.44 -9.51
CA PRO A 316 14.76 8.38 -9.83
C PRO A 316 14.06 9.74 -9.61
N THR A 317 13.09 10.02 -10.47
CA THR A 317 12.26 11.24 -10.45
C THR A 317 10.78 10.88 -10.41
N PRO A 318 9.88 11.83 -10.08
CA PRO A 318 8.43 11.60 -10.21
C PRO A 318 8.02 11.09 -11.60
N ALA A 319 8.63 11.62 -12.65
CA ALA A 319 8.37 11.19 -14.03
C ALA A 319 8.82 9.73 -14.29
N SER A 320 9.86 9.24 -13.61
CA SER A 320 10.29 7.84 -13.71
C SER A 320 9.34 6.88 -12.98
N ASP A 321 8.75 7.30 -11.87
CA ASP A 321 7.71 6.56 -11.16
C ASP A 321 6.43 6.48 -12.02
N VAL A 322 6.03 7.58 -12.68
CA VAL A 322 4.89 7.62 -13.61
C VAL A 322 5.06 6.60 -14.74
N PHE A 323 6.24 6.52 -15.35
CA PHE A 323 6.56 5.51 -16.35
C PHE A 323 6.45 4.09 -15.76
N SER A 324 7.03 3.87 -14.58
CA SER A 324 7.06 2.57 -13.91
C SER A 324 5.65 2.06 -13.55
N LEU A 325 4.77 2.97 -13.11
CA LEU A 325 3.36 2.66 -12.90
C LEU A 325 2.64 2.36 -14.22
N ALA A 326 2.92 3.10 -15.30
CA ALA A 326 2.33 2.81 -16.60
C ALA A 326 2.72 1.40 -17.11
N ALA A 327 3.99 1.02 -16.97
CA ALA A 327 4.47 -0.33 -17.26
C ALA A 327 3.75 -1.38 -16.39
N THR A 328 3.55 -1.11 -15.10
CA THR A 328 2.79 -1.95 -14.18
C THR A 328 1.32 -2.14 -14.64
N LEU A 329 0.66 -1.07 -15.09
CA LEU A 329 -0.73 -1.13 -15.59
C LEU A 329 -0.84 -1.92 -16.89
N ILE A 330 0.15 -1.81 -17.78
CA ILE A 330 0.24 -2.60 -19.02
C ILE A 330 0.42 -4.09 -18.69
N ALA A 331 1.30 -4.41 -17.73
CA ALA A 331 1.50 -5.80 -17.28
C ALA A 331 0.21 -6.37 -16.70
N ALA A 332 -0.49 -5.54 -15.92
CA ALA A 332 -1.76 -5.93 -15.34
C ALA A 332 -2.88 -6.07 -16.36
N ALA A 333 -2.88 -5.31 -17.47
CA ALA A 333 -3.85 -5.47 -18.55
C ALA A 333 -3.62 -6.76 -19.35
N THR A 334 -2.35 -7.04 -19.63
CA THR A 334 -1.94 -8.15 -20.49
C THR A 334 -1.83 -9.48 -19.76
N GLY A 335 -1.67 -9.47 -18.44
CA GLY A 335 -1.31 -10.66 -17.68
C GLY A 335 0.14 -11.10 -17.89
N ASP A 336 1.01 -10.20 -18.38
CA ASP A 336 2.41 -10.50 -18.69
C ASP A 336 3.35 -9.56 -17.93
N LEU A 337 4.01 -10.11 -16.90
CA LEU A 337 4.98 -9.39 -16.07
C LEU A 337 6.31 -9.12 -16.80
N LEU A 338 6.57 -9.76 -17.94
CA LEU A 338 7.82 -9.58 -18.69
C LEU A 338 7.77 -8.37 -19.62
N LEU A 339 6.57 -7.97 -20.08
CA LEU A 339 6.21 -6.82 -20.93
C LEU A 339 6.85 -6.77 -22.33
N TYR A 340 8.15 -7.07 -22.40
CA TYR A 340 8.95 -7.02 -23.62
C TYR A 340 9.09 -8.42 -24.21
N PRO A 341 8.48 -8.70 -25.37
CA PRO A 341 8.59 -10.02 -26.01
C PRO A 341 10.02 -10.25 -26.51
N GLY A 342 10.68 -11.29 -26.02
CA GLY A 342 12.04 -11.63 -26.43
C GLY A 342 12.53 -12.92 -25.78
N SER A 343 13.37 -13.66 -26.50
CA SER A 343 13.86 -14.98 -26.05
C SER A 343 15.02 -14.92 -25.06
N ASN A 344 15.67 -13.76 -24.91
CA ASN A 344 16.80 -13.59 -23.99
C ASN A 344 16.76 -12.25 -23.22
N ASN A 345 17.48 -12.21 -22.09
CA ASN A 345 17.52 -11.05 -21.18
C ASN A 345 18.16 -9.81 -21.81
N MET A 346 19.14 -9.98 -22.69
CA MET A 346 19.84 -8.87 -23.33
C MET A 346 18.93 -8.12 -24.31
N GLN A 347 18.12 -8.86 -25.07
CA GLN A 347 17.12 -8.29 -25.98
C GLN A 347 16.05 -7.53 -25.20
N ARG A 348 15.56 -8.08 -24.09
CA ARG A 348 14.59 -7.40 -23.21
C ARG A 348 15.17 -6.13 -22.60
N LEU A 349 16.43 -6.15 -22.17
CA LEU A 349 17.13 -4.95 -21.69
C LEU A 349 17.27 -3.88 -22.80
N ALA A 350 17.58 -4.30 -24.03
CA ALA A 350 17.66 -3.38 -25.16
C ALA A 350 16.30 -2.72 -25.46
N MET A 351 15.20 -3.49 -25.41
CA MET A 351 13.86 -2.94 -25.57
C MET A 351 13.43 -2.05 -24.40
N ALA A 352 13.80 -2.40 -23.16
CA ALA A 352 13.54 -1.58 -21.99
C ALA A 352 14.24 -0.21 -22.05
N ARG A 353 15.44 -0.14 -22.64
CA ARG A 353 16.11 1.14 -22.94
C ARG A 353 15.34 1.99 -23.96
N GLU A 354 14.56 1.34 -24.83
CA GLU A 354 13.57 1.98 -25.70
C GLU A 354 12.17 2.01 -25.08
N GLY A 355 12.05 2.00 -23.75
CA GLY A 355 10.79 1.84 -23.02
C GLY A 355 9.66 2.82 -23.39
N HIS A 356 9.97 3.96 -24.00
CA HIS A 356 8.97 4.85 -24.60
C HIS A 356 8.11 4.19 -25.69
N ARG A 357 8.55 3.05 -26.25
CA ARG A 357 7.85 2.22 -27.23
C ARG A 357 7.15 1.01 -26.60
N ILE A 358 7.01 0.97 -25.27
CA ILE A 358 6.45 -0.17 -24.53
C ILE A 358 5.10 -0.65 -25.08
N LEU A 359 4.24 0.27 -25.54
CA LEU A 359 2.96 -0.07 -26.17
C LEU A 359 3.14 -0.87 -27.48
N ASP A 360 4.09 -0.50 -28.33
CA ASP A 360 4.38 -1.21 -29.58
C ASP A 360 5.00 -2.59 -29.31
N PHE A 361 5.92 -2.67 -28.34
CA PHE A 361 6.53 -3.93 -27.95
C PHE A 361 5.51 -4.88 -27.33
N THR A 362 4.67 -4.39 -26.41
CA THR A 362 3.62 -5.18 -25.77
C THR A 362 2.65 -5.76 -26.81
N ARG A 363 2.27 -4.95 -27.81
CA ARG A 363 1.38 -5.40 -28.91
C ARG A 363 1.96 -6.50 -29.77
N SER A 364 3.27 -6.59 -29.85
CA SER A 364 3.98 -7.64 -30.60
C SER A 364 4.07 -8.95 -29.81
N GLY A 365 3.70 -8.95 -28.53
CA GLY A 365 3.66 -10.13 -27.67
C GLY A 365 2.36 -10.93 -27.77
N SER A 366 2.33 -12.09 -27.12
CA SER A 366 1.21 -13.04 -27.17
C SER A 366 -0.11 -12.49 -26.62
N ASN A 367 -0.05 -11.58 -25.65
CA ASN A 367 -1.21 -10.94 -25.03
C ASN A 367 -1.43 -9.50 -25.51
N GLY A 368 -0.76 -9.10 -26.62
CA GLY A 368 -0.78 -7.74 -27.14
C GLY A 368 -2.16 -7.25 -27.59
N CYS A 369 -3.08 -8.16 -27.94
CA CYS A 369 -4.46 -7.83 -28.30
C CYS A 369 -5.24 -7.16 -27.17
N ARG A 370 -4.84 -7.32 -25.91
CA ARG A 370 -5.46 -6.69 -24.73
C ARG A 370 -5.16 -5.20 -24.59
N VAL A 371 -4.26 -4.67 -25.42
CA VAL A 371 -3.93 -3.24 -25.50
C VAL A 371 -4.13 -2.74 -26.94
N PRO A 372 -5.39 -2.75 -27.45
CA PRO A 372 -5.66 -2.36 -28.83
C PRO A 372 -5.35 -0.88 -29.07
N ARG A 373 -5.11 -0.51 -30.34
CA ARG A 373 -4.91 0.89 -30.74
C ARG A 373 -6.18 1.70 -30.47
N ASN A 374 -6.02 2.87 -29.87
CA ASN A 374 -7.07 3.74 -29.38
C ASN A 374 -7.99 3.10 -28.32
N GLY A 375 -7.57 1.97 -27.73
CA GLY A 375 -8.26 1.34 -26.62
C GLY A 375 -8.15 2.16 -25.34
N PHE A 376 -9.04 1.91 -24.37
CA PHE A 376 -9.04 2.67 -23.11
C PHE A 376 -7.74 2.47 -22.29
N VAL A 377 -7.14 1.27 -22.34
CA VAL A 377 -5.84 1.01 -21.71
C VAL A 377 -4.76 1.92 -22.31
N GLU A 378 -4.64 1.98 -23.64
CA GLU A 378 -3.67 2.85 -24.30
C GLU A 378 -3.92 4.32 -23.97
N LYS A 379 -5.17 4.79 -24.10
CA LYS A 379 -5.52 6.19 -23.81
C LYS A 379 -5.10 6.61 -22.40
N LEU A 380 -5.20 5.71 -21.43
CA LEU A 380 -4.82 6.00 -20.05
C LEU A 380 -3.31 6.01 -19.82
N VAL A 381 -2.55 5.09 -20.45
CA VAL A 381 -1.10 4.94 -20.18
C VAL A 381 -0.19 5.68 -21.16
N GLN A 382 -0.67 6.01 -22.36
CA GLN A 382 0.12 6.64 -23.42
C GLN A 382 0.77 7.96 -22.97
N PRO A 383 0.07 8.88 -22.26
CA PRO A 383 0.69 10.11 -21.77
C PRO A 383 1.81 9.87 -20.73
N ALA A 384 1.83 8.71 -20.06
CA ALA A 384 2.80 8.37 -19.02
C ALA A 384 4.07 7.73 -19.56
N VAL A 385 4.09 7.28 -20.83
CA VAL A 385 5.23 6.58 -21.45
C VAL A 385 6.01 7.44 -22.46
N SER A 386 5.83 8.76 -22.42
CA SER A 386 6.59 9.71 -23.25
C SER A 386 8.11 9.51 -23.10
N LYS A 387 8.83 9.63 -24.22
CA LYS A 387 10.30 9.48 -24.26
C LYS A 387 11.01 10.51 -23.38
N ASP A 388 10.60 11.76 -23.51
CA ASP A 388 11.08 12.85 -22.65
C ASP A 388 10.33 12.79 -21.31
N PRO A 389 11.02 12.62 -20.17
CA PRO A 389 10.40 12.62 -18.85
C PRO A 389 9.59 13.90 -18.57
N ALA A 390 10.00 15.05 -19.12
CA ALA A 390 9.28 16.32 -18.93
C ALA A 390 7.94 16.38 -19.67
N GLN A 391 7.72 15.50 -20.66
CA GLN A 391 6.48 15.38 -21.43
C GLN A 391 5.57 14.27 -20.91
N ARG A 392 5.94 13.61 -19.80
CA ARG A 392 5.06 12.62 -19.16
C ARG A 392 3.98 13.35 -18.35
N ILE A 393 2.78 12.80 -18.36
CA ILE A 393 1.65 13.31 -17.60
C ILE A 393 2.00 13.43 -16.11
N SER A 394 1.55 14.51 -15.46
CA SER A 394 1.66 14.66 -14.01
C SER A 394 0.70 13.70 -13.31
N THR A 395 0.99 13.30 -12.07
CA THR A 395 0.09 12.46 -11.28
C THR A 395 -1.30 13.08 -11.11
N ARG A 396 -1.38 14.40 -10.91
CA ARG A 396 -2.64 15.14 -10.78
C ARG A 396 -3.49 15.07 -12.04
N ASP A 397 -2.89 15.37 -13.19
CA ASP A 397 -3.59 15.30 -14.47
C ASP A 397 -3.98 13.85 -14.80
N TRP A 398 -3.18 12.89 -14.36
CA TRP A 398 -3.46 11.48 -14.55
C TRP A 398 -4.67 11.02 -13.73
N VAL A 399 -4.82 11.48 -12.48
CA VAL A 399 -6.03 11.25 -11.67
C VAL A 399 -7.27 11.80 -12.38
N VAL A 400 -7.20 13.01 -12.93
CA VAL A 400 -8.31 13.61 -13.70
C VAL A 400 -8.66 12.73 -14.91
N LEU A 401 -7.65 12.25 -15.64
CA LEU A 401 -7.84 11.35 -16.80
C LEU A 401 -8.49 10.01 -16.42
N THR A 402 -8.28 9.49 -15.21
CA THR A 402 -8.97 8.26 -14.76
C THR A 402 -10.45 8.46 -14.42
N SER A 403 -10.86 9.70 -14.24
CA SER A 403 -12.23 10.08 -13.86
C SER A 403 -13.10 10.45 -15.06
N SER A 404 -12.49 10.65 -16.24
CA SER A 404 -13.13 10.80 -17.54
C SER A 404 -13.32 9.46 -18.24
#